data_AF-A0A8T3S6B2-F1
#
_entry.id   AF-A0A8T3S6B2-F1
#
_cell.length_a   1.000
_cell.length_b   1.000
_cell.length_c   1.000
_cell.angle_alpha   90.00
_cell.angle_beta   90.00
_cell.angle_gamma   90.00
#
_symmetry.space_group_name_H-M   'P 1'
#
loop_
_entity.id
_entity.type
_entity.pdbx_description
1 polymer ?
#
loop_
_entity_poly.entity_id
_entity_poly.type
_entity_poly.pdbx_seq_one_letter_code
_entity_poly.pdbx_strand_id
1 'polypeptide(L)'
;LDQARREIATRYDFKGSHVAFELGKDAIVLTADDEYRAGAAKDLLESKAVRRGLSLKIFDWGKVEPAGGSTVRQEINLKRGLTSEQAKELSKRIREMFPKTKPSIQGDAVRVSAKSRDELQAIIADLKGLDYPVDLQFTNYR
;
A
#
# COMPACT_ATOMS: atom_id res chain seq x y z
N LEU A 1 6.73 -8.72 4.07
CA LEU A 1 7.83 -9.15 3.20
C LEU A 1 8.47 -10.46 3.64
N ASP A 2 8.84 -10.62 4.92
CA ASP A 2 9.57 -11.83 5.37
C ASP A 2 8.84 -13.16 5.15
N GLN A 3 7.51 -13.15 5.18
CA GLN A 3 6.70 -14.33 4.83
C GLN A 3 6.84 -14.69 3.34
N ALA A 4 6.88 -13.70 2.44
CA ALA A 4 7.09 -13.95 1.02
C ALA A 4 8.50 -14.51 0.77
N ARG A 5 9.52 -13.93 1.43
CA ARG A 5 10.91 -14.43 1.36
C ARG A 5 11.04 -15.87 1.85
N ARG A 6 10.42 -16.20 2.99
CA ARG A 6 10.38 -17.59 3.51
C ARG A 6 9.70 -18.54 2.54
N GLU A 7 8.59 -18.12 1.92
CA GLU A 7 7.86 -18.99 1.01
C GLU A 7 8.63 -19.25 -0.29
N ILE A 8 9.31 -18.24 -0.84
CA ILE A 8 10.25 -18.40 -1.97
C ILE A 8 11.31 -19.46 -1.65
N ALA A 9 11.91 -19.41 -0.46
CA ALA A 9 12.96 -20.36 -0.06
C ALA A 9 12.45 -21.82 0.04
N THR A 10 11.16 -22.02 0.33
CA THR A 10 10.57 -23.36 0.53
C THR A 10 9.85 -23.93 -0.67
N ARG A 11 9.43 -23.08 -1.62
CA ARG A 11 8.60 -23.47 -2.76
C ARG A 11 9.44 -24.20 -3.81
N TYR A 12 8.98 -25.37 -4.23
CA TYR A 12 9.69 -26.21 -5.19
C TYR A 12 9.96 -25.50 -6.51
N ASP A 13 9.00 -24.72 -6.98
CA ASP A 13 9.14 -23.96 -8.20
C ASP A 13 10.30 -22.96 -8.09
N PHE A 14 10.52 -22.28 -6.97
CA PHE A 14 11.64 -21.33 -6.82
C PHE A 14 12.99 -21.98 -6.45
N LYS A 15 13.04 -23.31 -6.32
CA LYS A 15 14.27 -24.00 -5.91
C LYS A 15 15.37 -23.84 -6.97
N GLY A 16 16.50 -23.27 -6.56
CA GLY A 16 17.65 -23.02 -7.44
C GLY A 16 17.51 -21.78 -8.34
N SER A 17 16.42 -21.00 -8.19
CA SER A 17 16.21 -19.74 -8.91
C SER A 17 16.74 -18.54 -8.12
N HIS A 18 17.21 -17.49 -8.80
CA HIS A 18 17.61 -16.23 -8.16
C HIS A 18 16.40 -15.30 -8.04
N VAL A 19 15.53 -15.60 -7.07
CA VAL A 19 14.39 -14.72 -6.73
C VAL A 19 14.61 -14.05 -5.39
N ALA A 20 14.63 -12.72 -5.37
CA ALA A 20 14.86 -11.93 -4.18
C ALA A 20 13.91 -10.73 -4.10
N PHE A 21 13.51 -10.40 -2.87
CA PHE A 21 12.84 -9.15 -2.54
C PHE A 21 13.70 -8.33 -1.61
N GLU A 22 14.01 -7.10 -2.00
CA GLU A 22 14.74 -6.13 -1.17
C GLU A 22 13.81 -4.97 -0.80
N LEU A 23 13.71 -4.65 0.49
CA LEU A 23 12.89 -3.54 0.98
C LEU A 23 13.77 -2.31 1.12
N GLY A 24 13.53 -1.31 0.28
CA GLY A 24 14.04 0.05 0.45
C GLY A 24 13.15 0.88 1.38
N LYS A 25 13.38 2.19 1.38
CA LYS A 25 12.59 3.14 2.18
C LYS A 25 11.14 3.26 1.67
N ASP A 26 11.00 3.45 0.37
CA ASP A 26 9.73 3.76 -0.31
C ASP A 26 9.39 2.78 -1.43
N ALA A 27 10.26 1.80 -1.69
CA ALA A 27 10.07 0.82 -2.76
C ALA A 27 10.55 -0.58 -2.34
N ILE A 28 10.01 -1.60 -3.01
CA ILE A 28 10.53 -2.97 -2.99
C ILE A 28 11.19 -3.23 -4.33
N VAL A 29 12.38 -3.79 -4.33
CA VAL A 29 13.03 -4.30 -5.54
C VAL A 29 12.83 -5.80 -5.60
N LEU A 30 12.23 -6.26 -6.70
CA LEU A 30 12.15 -7.66 -7.06
C LEU A 30 13.25 -7.96 -8.08
N THR A 31 14.04 -8.99 -7.82
CA THR A 31 14.98 -9.58 -8.79
C THR A 31 14.58 -11.03 -9.01
N ALA A 32 14.60 -11.49 -10.26
CA ALA A 32 14.23 -12.85 -10.65
C ALA A 32 15.09 -13.31 -11.85
N ASP A 33 15.21 -14.61 -12.10
CA ASP A 33 15.93 -15.11 -13.29
C ASP A 33 15.26 -14.70 -14.61
N ASP A 34 13.94 -14.62 -14.62
CA ASP A 34 13.15 -14.30 -15.82
C ASP A 34 11.80 -13.65 -15.45
N GLU A 35 11.07 -13.17 -16.47
CA GLU A 35 9.76 -12.53 -16.28
C GLU A 35 8.71 -13.49 -15.70
N TYR A 36 8.81 -14.79 -15.99
CA TYR A 36 7.87 -15.79 -15.46
C TYR A 36 8.04 -15.95 -13.95
N ARG A 37 9.28 -16.02 -13.47
CA ARG A 37 9.63 -16.04 -12.04
C ARG A 37 9.29 -14.73 -11.35
N ALA A 38 9.49 -13.59 -12.02
CA ALA A 38 9.06 -12.30 -11.50
C ALA A 38 7.54 -12.25 -11.30
N GLY A 39 6.76 -12.75 -12.27
CA GLY A 39 5.30 -12.87 -12.18
C GLY A 39 4.86 -13.75 -11.01
N ALA A 40 5.43 -14.95 -10.88
CA ALA A 40 5.12 -15.85 -9.77
C ALA A 40 5.47 -15.25 -8.40
N ALA A 41 6.58 -14.51 -8.30
CA ALA A 41 6.98 -13.82 -7.09
C ALA A 41 6.01 -12.67 -6.75
N LYS A 42 5.59 -11.91 -7.77
CA LYS A 42 4.56 -10.86 -7.64
C LYS A 42 3.27 -11.42 -7.05
N ASP A 43 2.72 -12.49 -7.63
CA ASP A 43 1.47 -13.11 -7.15
C ASP A 43 1.59 -13.57 -5.69
N LEU A 44 2.74 -14.12 -5.33
CA LEU A 44 3.04 -14.50 -3.95
C LEU A 44 3.05 -13.28 -3.02
N LEU A 45 3.69 -12.18 -3.42
CA LEU A 45 3.72 -10.94 -2.63
C LEU A 45 2.31 -10.39 -2.43
N GLU A 46 1.51 -10.32 -3.48
CA GLU A 46 0.12 -9.86 -3.44
C GLU A 46 -0.74 -10.74 -2.54
N SER A 47 -0.61 -12.07 -2.64
CA SER A 47 -1.29 -13.02 -1.76
C SER A 47 -0.95 -12.79 -0.28
N LYS A 48 0.32 -12.53 0.05
CA LYS A 48 0.73 -12.22 1.43
C LYS A 48 0.21 -10.86 1.90
N ALA A 49 0.07 -9.88 1.01
CA ALA A 49 -0.50 -8.58 1.35
C ALA A 49 -2.00 -8.70 1.67
N VAL A 50 -2.78 -9.38 0.82
CA VAL A 50 -4.21 -9.62 1.04
C VAL A 50 -4.46 -10.38 2.33
N ARG A 51 -3.69 -11.43 2.63
CA ARG A 51 -3.79 -12.17 3.90
C ARG A 51 -3.53 -11.32 5.14
N ARG A 52 -2.86 -10.17 4.99
CA ARG A 52 -2.62 -9.19 6.06
C ARG A 52 -3.64 -8.04 6.07
N GLY A 53 -4.68 -8.12 5.24
CA GLY A 53 -5.69 -7.06 5.12
C GLY A 53 -5.16 -5.80 4.44
N LEU A 54 -4.07 -5.90 3.68
CA LEU A 54 -3.53 -4.78 2.91
C LEU A 54 -4.15 -4.76 1.52
N SER A 55 -4.62 -3.58 1.10
CA SER A 55 -5.06 -3.35 -0.27
C SER A 55 -3.91 -3.51 -1.26
N LEU A 56 -4.16 -4.15 -2.40
CA LEU A 56 -3.17 -4.29 -3.46
C LEU A 56 -2.83 -2.94 -4.13
N LYS A 57 -3.68 -1.92 -3.94
CA LYS A 57 -3.43 -0.54 -4.43
C LYS A 57 -2.19 0.10 -3.82
N ILE A 58 -1.60 -0.48 -2.76
CA ILE A 58 -0.33 0.00 -2.18
C ILE A 58 0.87 -0.25 -3.10
N PHE A 59 0.77 -1.23 -4.00
CA PHE A 59 1.86 -1.56 -4.91
C PHE A 59 1.69 -0.80 -6.22
N ASP A 60 2.71 -0.02 -6.56
CA ASP A 60 2.85 0.59 -7.87
C ASP A 60 3.93 -0.16 -8.64
N TRP A 61 3.47 -1.09 -9.47
CA TRP A 61 4.33 -2.00 -10.20
C TRP A 61 5.01 -1.27 -11.37
N GLY A 62 6.33 -1.11 -11.29
CA GLY A 62 7.15 -0.64 -12.40
C GLY A 62 7.25 -1.68 -13.52
N LYS A 63 7.96 -1.31 -14.60
CA LYS A 63 8.26 -2.24 -15.68
C LYS A 63 9.26 -3.29 -15.23
N VAL A 64 9.17 -4.47 -15.81
CA VAL A 64 10.22 -5.48 -15.68
C VAL A 64 11.33 -5.11 -16.66
N GLU A 65 12.54 -4.98 -16.15
CA GLU A 65 13.71 -4.54 -16.90
C GLU A 65 14.83 -5.58 -16.79
N PRO A 66 15.61 -5.81 -17.86
CA PRO A 66 16.80 -6.66 -17.78
C PRO A 66 17.79 -6.11 -16.75
N ALA A 67 18.39 -7.01 -15.98
CA ALA A 67 19.43 -6.73 -15.00
C ALA A 67 20.68 -7.58 -15.27
N GLY A 68 21.72 -7.38 -14.47
CA GLY A 68 22.99 -8.11 -14.63
C GLY A 68 22.82 -9.62 -14.42
N GLY A 69 23.64 -10.41 -15.12
CA GLY A 69 23.71 -11.86 -14.90
C GLY A 69 22.51 -12.66 -15.41
N SER A 70 21.89 -12.22 -16.51
CA SER A 70 20.69 -12.86 -17.08
C SER A 70 19.51 -12.91 -16.11
N THR A 71 19.36 -11.87 -15.29
CA THR A 71 18.21 -11.69 -14.40
C THR A 71 17.33 -10.54 -14.90
N VAL A 72 16.13 -10.46 -14.38
CA VAL A 72 15.24 -9.31 -14.52
C VAL A 72 15.07 -8.63 -13.16
N ARG A 73 14.82 -7.33 -13.20
CA ARG A 73 14.53 -6.50 -12.04
C ARG A 73 13.22 -5.77 -12.26
N GLN A 74 12.44 -5.64 -11.19
CA GLN A 74 11.23 -4.84 -11.17
C GLN A 74 11.22 -4.00 -9.90
N GLU A 75 11.11 -2.69 -10.06
CA GLU A 75 10.90 -1.76 -8.95
C GLU A 75 9.41 -1.64 -8.65
N ILE A 76 9.06 -1.73 -7.37
CA ILE A 76 7.69 -1.72 -6.88
C ILE A 76 7.59 -0.57 -5.89
N ASN A 77 7.12 0.59 -6.33
CA ASN A 77 6.95 1.73 -5.43
C ASN A 77 5.80 1.46 -4.46
N LEU A 78 5.99 1.80 -3.19
CA LEU A 78 5.00 1.64 -2.15
C LEU A 78 4.25 2.96 -1.97
N LYS A 79 2.97 2.99 -2.34
CA LYS A 79 2.07 4.10 -2.03
C LYS A 79 1.79 4.07 -0.53
N ARG A 80 2.34 5.06 0.19
CA ARG A 80 2.23 5.18 1.65
C ARG A 80 1.69 6.55 2.01
N GLY A 81 0.67 6.54 2.87
CA GLY A 81 0.00 7.75 3.34
C GLY A 81 -0.70 8.53 2.22
N LEU A 82 -1.27 9.66 2.61
CA LEU A 82 -1.94 10.61 1.73
C LEU A 82 -0.92 11.57 1.15
N THR A 83 -1.02 11.84 -0.14
CA THR A 83 -0.29 12.98 -0.72
C THR A 83 -0.80 14.29 -0.14
N SER A 84 0.00 15.35 -0.23
CA SER A 84 -0.41 16.69 0.24
C SER A 84 -1.73 17.15 -0.42
N GLU A 85 -1.92 16.80 -1.68
CA GLU A 85 -3.15 17.10 -2.44
C GLU A 85 -4.34 16.31 -1.90
N GLN A 86 -4.18 14.99 -1.73
CA GLN A 86 -5.23 14.13 -1.18
C GLN A 86 -5.61 14.54 0.25
N ALA A 87 -4.62 14.84 1.09
CA ALA A 87 -4.86 15.28 2.46
C ALA A 87 -5.63 16.62 2.51
N LYS A 88 -5.31 17.56 1.60
CA LYS A 88 -6.04 18.84 1.47
C LYS A 88 -7.47 18.61 0.98
N GLU A 89 -7.65 17.77 -0.04
CA GLU A 89 -8.95 17.43 -0.60
C GLU A 89 -9.87 16.80 0.46
N LEU A 90 -9.41 15.74 1.12
CA LEU A 90 -10.16 15.07 2.19
C LEU A 90 -10.45 16.04 3.35
N SER A 91 -9.46 16.83 3.77
CA SER A 91 -9.65 17.80 4.83
C SER A 91 -10.66 18.89 4.45
N LYS A 92 -10.74 19.30 3.18
CA LYS A 92 -11.74 20.27 2.70
C LYS A 92 -13.13 19.65 2.70
N ARG A 93 -13.29 18.45 2.13
CA ARG A 93 -14.56 17.70 2.11
C ARG A 93 -15.12 17.51 3.52
N ILE A 94 -14.28 17.09 4.47
CA ILE A 94 -14.71 16.89 5.87
C ILE A 94 -15.24 18.19 6.48
N ARG A 95 -14.61 19.35 6.22
CA ARG A 95 -15.11 20.64 6.72
C ARG A 95 -16.42 21.06 6.07
N GLU A 96 -16.61 20.76 4.78
CA GLU A 96 -17.82 21.11 4.04
C GLU A 96 -19.03 20.26 4.49
N MET A 97 -18.83 18.95 4.65
CA MET A 97 -19.89 18.02 5.06
C MET A 97 -20.13 18.02 6.58
N PHE A 98 -19.09 18.25 7.37
CA PHE A 98 -19.12 18.16 8.84
C PHE A 98 -18.48 19.39 9.49
N PRO A 99 -19.14 20.57 9.42
CA PRO A 99 -18.56 21.87 9.84
C PRO A 99 -18.23 21.98 11.33
N LYS A 100 -18.78 21.10 12.17
CA LYS A 100 -18.48 21.03 13.60
C LYS A 100 -17.14 20.34 13.92
N THR A 101 -16.53 19.70 12.92
CA THR A 101 -15.30 18.94 13.09
C THR A 101 -14.07 19.72 12.66
N LYS A 102 -12.91 19.36 13.24
CA LYS A 102 -11.63 20.02 12.99
C LYS A 102 -10.64 19.03 12.39
N PRO A 103 -10.64 18.82 11.06
CA PRO A 103 -9.61 18.03 10.39
C PRO A 103 -8.28 18.80 10.36
N SER A 104 -7.19 18.11 10.66
CA SER A 104 -5.81 18.61 10.70
C SER A 104 -4.91 17.66 9.92
N ILE A 105 -4.14 18.18 8.97
CA ILE A 105 -3.17 17.40 8.19
C ILE A 105 -1.90 17.22 9.03
N GLN A 106 -1.45 15.99 9.21
CA GLN A 106 -0.27 15.61 9.98
C GLN A 106 0.63 14.74 9.11
N GLY A 107 1.54 15.38 8.38
CA GLY A 107 2.39 14.69 7.41
C GLY A 107 1.54 14.05 6.31
N ASP A 108 1.53 12.73 6.30
CA ASP A 108 0.84 11.87 5.33
C ASP A 108 -0.50 11.32 5.86
N ALA A 109 -1.03 11.88 6.95
CA ALA A 109 -2.33 11.51 7.51
C ALA A 109 -3.23 12.73 7.78
N VAL A 110 -4.54 12.52 7.83
CA VAL A 110 -5.51 13.53 8.29
C VAL A 110 -6.07 13.08 9.64
N ARG A 111 -5.78 13.85 10.69
CA ARG A 111 -6.40 13.68 12.01
C ARG A 111 -7.72 14.42 12.04
N VAL A 112 -8.79 13.72 12.42
CA VAL A 112 -10.12 14.30 12.57
C VAL A 112 -10.49 14.34 14.05
N SER A 113 -10.96 15.49 14.54
CA SER A 113 -11.45 15.64 15.90
C SER A 113 -12.87 16.22 15.89
N ALA A 114 -13.74 15.61 16.68
CA ALA A 114 -15.14 16.00 16.85
C ALA A 114 -15.55 15.89 18.32
N LYS A 115 -16.62 16.58 18.73
CA LYS A 115 -17.15 16.49 20.10
C LYS A 115 -17.97 15.23 20.33
N SER A 116 -18.54 14.66 19.27
CA SER A 116 -19.37 13.46 19.31
C SER A 116 -18.71 12.30 18.60
N ARG A 117 -18.77 11.12 19.22
CA ARG A 117 -18.36 9.86 18.59
C ARG A 117 -19.23 9.55 17.37
N ASP A 118 -20.51 9.90 17.40
CA ASP A 118 -21.43 9.61 16.29
C ASP A 118 -21.09 10.46 15.06
N GLU A 119 -20.62 11.70 15.26
CA GLU A 119 -20.07 12.52 14.17
C GLU A 119 -18.81 11.87 13.55
N LEU A 120 -17.92 11.30 14.37
CA LEU A 120 -16.75 10.58 13.86
C LEU A 120 -17.16 9.33 13.06
N GLN A 121 -18.16 8.58 13.51
CA GLN A 121 -18.66 7.42 12.77
C GLN A 121 -19.32 7.83 11.44
N ALA A 122 -20.07 8.93 11.42
CA ALA A 122 -20.68 9.47 10.19
C ALA A 122 -19.62 9.90 9.17
N ILE A 123 -18.53 10.53 9.61
CA ILE A 123 -17.40 10.89 8.73
C ILE A 123 -16.74 9.65 8.14
N ILE A 124 -16.52 8.61 8.95
CA ILE A 124 -15.94 7.35 8.46
C ILE A 124 -16.86 6.69 7.44
N ALA A 125 -18.18 6.72 7.65
CA ALA A 125 -19.15 6.19 6.71
C ALA A 125 -19.15 6.96 5.37
N ASP A 126 -19.14 8.30 5.40
CA ASP A 126 -19.03 9.13 4.19
C ASP A 126 -17.75 8.81 3.41
N LEU A 127 -16.61 8.77 4.09
CA LEU A 127 -15.32 8.53 3.46
C LEU A 127 -15.14 7.09 2.95
N LYS A 128 -15.77 6.09 3.60
CA LYS A 128 -15.82 4.72 3.09
C LYS A 128 -16.74 4.55 1.89
N GLY A 129 -17.78 5.38 1.79
CA GLY A 129 -18.69 5.40 0.63
C GLY A 129 -18.10 6.12 -0.59
N LEU A 130 -16.95 6.78 -0.43
CA LEU A 130 -16.25 7.47 -1.50
C LEU A 130 -15.48 6.46 -2.36
N ASP A 131 -15.68 6.52 -3.68
CA ASP A 131 -14.77 5.86 -4.62
C ASP A 131 -13.48 6.66 -4.73
N TYR A 132 -12.59 6.48 -3.75
CA TYR A 132 -11.34 7.22 -3.65
C TYR A 132 -10.18 6.47 -4.34
N PRO A 133 -9.23 7.18 -4.99
CA PRO A 133 -8.11 6.55 -5.68
C PRO A 133 -7.22 5.68 -4.78
N VAL A 134 -7.18 6.00 -3.48
CA VAL A 134 -6.41 5.27 -2.47
C VAL A 134 -7.31 4.66 -1.42
N ASP A 135 -6.89 3.51 -0.89
CA ASP A 135 -7.59 2.83 0.19
C ASP A 135 -7.42 3.61 1.50
N LEU A 136 -8.53 4.14 2.02
CA LEU A 136 -8.53 4.96 3.24
C LEU A 136 -8.62 4.08 4.48
N GLN A 137 -7.59 4.17 5.33
CA GLN A 137 -7.56 3.48 6.62
C GLN A 137 -7.89 4.44 7.75
N PHE A 138 -8.82 4.04 8.62
CA PHE A 138 -9.23 4.78 9.79
C PHE A 138 -8.63 4.09 11.02
N THR A 139 -7.68 4.74 11.66
CA THR A 139 -6.89 4.16 12.76
C THR A 139 -6.75 5.15 13.91
N ASN A 140 -6.17 4.69 15.03
CA ASN A 140 -5.83 5.53 16.18
C ASN A 140 -7.04 6.30 16.75
N TYR A 141 -8.13 5.57 17.02
CA TYR A 141 -9.32 6.08 17.70
C TYR A 141 -8.96 6.52 19.13
N ARG A 142 -9.29 7.76 19.48
CA ARG A 142 -9.04 8.38 20.78
C ARG A 142 -10.24 9.20 21.21
#